data_AF-A0A087UD49-F1
#
_entry.id   AF-A0A087UD49-F1
#
_cell.length_a   1.000
_cell.length_b   1.000
_cell.length_c   1.000
_cell.angle_alpha   90.00
_cell.angle_beta   90.00
_cell.angle_gamma   90.00
#
_symmetry.space_group_name_H-M   'P 1'
#
loop_
_entity.id
_entity.type
_entity.pdbx_description
1 polymer ?
#
loop_
_entity_poly.entity_id
_entity_poly.type
_entity_poly.pdbx_seq_one_letter_code
_entity_poly.pdbx_strand_id
1 'polypeptide(L)'
;MGPQYKESLENNEKVLQDVINHSSFNFMKESFNKSFAELASMPKDQIRNNPDIPPGIRHLFSAEENVFKPDPVAVQFVRKGIVGDWRSYFSPEQNARLEKKFRERTAGTDIPDLWKDVM
;
A
#
# COMPACT_ATOMS: atom_id res chain seq x y z
N MET A 1 7.28 -16.82 11.69
CA MET A 1 6.79 -18.02 10.95
C MET A 1 7.41 -19.24 11.58
N GLY A 2 6.70 -20.38 11.60
CA GLY A 2 7.24 -21.64 12.12
C GLY A 2 8.30 -22.27 11.20
N PRO A 3 9.16 -23.16 11.71
CA PRO A 3 10.22 -23.84 10.95
C PRO A 3 9.74 -24.51 9.66
N GLN A 4 8.52 -25.05 9.66
CA GLN A 4 7.93 -25.74 8.52
C GLN A 4 7.76 -24.87 7.27
N TYR A 5 7.53 -23.56 7.42
CA TYR A 5 7.38 -22.65 6.27
C TYR A 5 8.73 -22.30 5.67
N LYS A 6 9.77 -22.19 6.50
CA LYS A 6 11.13 -21.98 6.04
C LYS A 6 11.58 -23.18 5.20
N GLU A 7 11.40 -24.39 5.74
CA GLU A 7 11.76 -25.63 5.04
C GLU A 7 11.01 -25.77 3.70
N SER A 8 9.72 -25.42 3.66
CA SER A 8 8.94 -25.41 2.42
C SER A 8 9.47 -24.43 1.38
N LEU A 9 10.01 -23.28 1.78
CA LEU A 9 10.58 -22.30 0.85
C LEU A 9 11.96 -22.73 0.36
N GLU A 10 12.77 -23.33 1.24
CA GLU A 10 14.12 -23.79 0.92
C GLU A 10 14.11 -25.03 0.01
N ASN A 11 13.17 -25.96 0.22
CA ASN A 11 13.14 -27.24 -0.49
C ASN A 11 12.20 -27.27 -1.70
N ASN A 12 11.42 -26.20 -1.93
CA ASN A 12 10.49 -26.13 -3.05
C ASN A 12 10.63 -24.80 -3.80
N GLU A 13 11.47 -24.82 -4.83
CA GLU A 13 11.76 -23.66 -5.67
C GLU A 13 10.49 -23.04 -6.26
N LYS A 14 9.51 -23.86 -6.67
CA LYS A 14 8.25 -23.36 -7.21
C LYS A 14 7.50 -22.52 -6.17
N VAL A 15 7.39 -23.02 -4.93
CA VAL A 15 6.69 -22.29 -3.86
C VAL A 15 7.42 -20.98 -3.55
N LEU A 16 8.75 -20.97 -3.54
CA LEU A 16 9.53 -19.74 -3.36
C LEU A 16 9.26 -18.74 -4.49
N GLN A 17 9.27 -19.19 -5.75
CA GLN A 17 8.99 -18.32 -6.90
C GLN A 17 7.55 -17.80 -6.90
N ASP A 18 6.58 -18.63 -6.54
CA ASP A 18 5.19 -18.21 -6.40
C ASP A 18 5.05 -17.14 -5.31
N VAL A 19 5.72 -17.30 -4.16
CA VAL A 19 5.74 -16.28 -3.10
C VAL A 19 6.38 -14.98 -3.58
N ILE A 20 7.53 -15.03 -4.27
CA ILE A 20 8.19 -13.85 -4.81
C ILE A 20 7.29 -13.14 -5.82
N ASN A 21 6.67 -13.89 -6.73
CA ASN A 21 5.78 -13.34 -7.76
C ASN A 21 4.55 -12.68 -7.13
N HIS A 22 3.84 -13.40 -6.26
CA HIS A 22 2.59 -12.91 -5.66
C HIS A 22 2.79 -11.82 -4.62
N SER A 23 4.00 -11.67 -4.06
CA SER A 23 4.38 -10.54 -3.21
C SER A 23 5.05 -9.40 -3.98
N SER A 24 5.28 -9.55 -5.29
CA SER A 24 5.93 -8.52 -6.09
C SER A 24 5.06 -7.27 -6.22
N PHE A 25 5.72 -6.12 -6.35
CA PHE A 25 5.02 -4.85 -6.55
C PHE A 25 4.13 -4.88 -7.81
N ASN A 26 4.62 -5.47 -8.90
CA ASN A 26 3.87 -5.55 -10.16
C ASN A 26 2.59 -6.38 -10.00
N PHE A 27 2.70 -7.55 -9.38
CA PHE A 27 1.54 -8.41 -9.13
C PHE A 27 0.52 -7.70 -8.24
N MET A 28 0.95 -7.09 -7.12
CA MET A 28 0.05 -6.32 -6.26
C MET A 28 -0.59 -5.14 -7.00
N LYS A 29 0.18 -4.43 -7.83
CA LYS A 29 -0.32 -3.30 -8.61
C LYS A 29 -1.42 -3.70 -9.59
N GLU A 30 -1.28 -4.85 -10.23
CA GLU A 30 -2.30 -5.34 -11.15
C GLU A 30 -3.51 -5.91 -10.40
N SER A 31 -3.28 -6.91 -9.55
CA SER A 31 -4.33 -7.65 -8.85
C SER A 31 -5.16 -6.78 -7.91
N PHE A 32 -4.51 -6.03 -7.02
CA PHE A 32 -5.22 -5.25 -6.00
C PHE A 32 -5.99 -4.10 -6.62
N ASN A 33 -5.38 -3.35 -7.55
CA ASN A 33 -6.09 -2.23 -8.20
C ASN A 33 -7.31 -2.73 -8.99
N LYS A 34 -7.22 -3.90 -9.64
CA LYS A 34 -8.35 -4.50 -10.33
C LYS A 34 -9.48 -4.85 -9.35
N SER A 35 -9.19 -5.59 -8.29
CA SER A 35 -10.20 -5.93 -7.27
C SER A 35 -10.78 -4.69 -6.57
N PHE A 36 -9.95 -3.67 -6.36
CA PHE A 36 -10.38 -2.40 -5.80
C PHE A 36 -11.33 -1.64 -6.74
N ALA A 37 -11.04 -1.58 -8.04
CA ALA A 37 -11.90 -0.96 -9.04
C ALA A 37 -13.24 -1.70 -9.19
N GLU A 38 -13.22 -3.04 -9.15
CA GLU A 38 -14.42 -3.88 -9.14
C GLU A 38 -15.28 -3.56 -7.90
N LEU A 39 -14.68 -3.48 -6.71
CA LEU A 39 -15.38 -3.14 -5.48
C LEU A 39 -15.94 -1.71 -5.52
N ALA A 40 -15.17 -0.74 -6.01
CA ALA A 40 -15.60 0.65 -6.15
C ALA A 40 -16.76 0.83 -7.14
N SER A 41 -16.86 -0.05 -8.14
CA SER A 41 -17.94 -0.04 -9.14
C SER A 41 -19.21 -0.78 -8.68
N MET A 42 -19.14 -1.53 -7.58
CA MET A 42 -20.22 -2.38 -7.11
C MET A 42 -21.32 -1.55 -6.41
N PRO A 43 -22.61 -1.86 -6.59
CA PRO A 43 -23.68 -1.18 -5.87
C PRO A 43 -23.54 -1.32 -4.36
N LYS A 44 -23.77 -0.23 -3.61
CA LYS A 44 -23.58 -0.20 -2.15
C LYS A 44 -24.36 -1.29 -1.42
N ASP A 45 -25.57 -1.60 -1.85
CA ASP A 45 -26.41 -2.65 -1.24
C ASP A 45 -25.83 -4.05 -1.43
N GLN A 46 -25.19 -4.29 -2.58
CA GLN A 46 -24.49 -5.56 -2.84
C GLN A 46 -23.27 -5.67 -1.93
N ILE A 47 -22.52 -4.58 -1.73
CA ILE A 47 -21.38 -4.56 -0.82
C ILE A 47 -21.83 -4.80 0.63
N ARG A 48 -22.87 -4.09 1.08
CA ARG A 48 -23.38 -4.12 2.47
C ARG A 48 -23.83 -5.53 2.88
N ASN A 49 -24.46 -6.24 1.96
CA ASN A 49 -25.09 -7.54 2.23
C ASN A 49 -24.21 -8.74 1.86
N ASN A 50 -23.02 -8.52 1.28
CA ASN A 50 -22.14 -9.61 0.89
C ASN A 50 -21.36 -10.19 2.10
N PRO A 51 -21.55 -11.47 2.47
CA PRO A 51 -20.85 -12.08 3.61
C PRO A 51 -19.36 -12.30 3.36
N ASP A 52 -18.93 -12.39 2.09
CA ASP A 52 -17.53 -12.60 1.70
C ASP A 52 -16.69 -11.31 1.82
N ILE A 53 -17.35 -10.15 1.98
CA ILE A 53 -16.67 -8.87 2.18
C ILE A 53 -16.48 -8.62 3.68
N PRO A 54 -15.24 -8.41 4.16
CA PRO A 54 -14.97 -8.13 5.56
C PRO A 54 -15.78 -6.93 6.07
N PRO A 55 -16.28 -6.96 7.33
CA PRO A 55 -17.14 -5.90 7.87
C PRO A 55 -16.56 -4.49 7.70
N GLY A 56 -15.25 -4.31 7.97
CA GLY A 56 -14.59 -3.01 7.81
C GLY A 56 -14.63 -2.47 6.38
N ILE A 57 -14.48 -3.34 5.38
CA ILE A 57 -14.57 -2.98 3.97
C ILE A 57 -16.02 -2.67 3.59
N ARG A 58 -16.99 -3.44 4.10
CA ARG A 58 -18.41 -3.15 3.89
C ARG A 58 -18.76 -1.75 4.38
N HIS A 59 -18.34 -1.39 5.59
CA HIS A 59 -18.59 -0.05 6.13
C HIS A 59 -17.90 1.05 5.33
N LEU A 60 -16.65 0.85 4.90
CA LEU A 60 -15.89 1.84 4.14
C LEU A 60 -16.49 2.17 2.77
N PHE A 61 -17.10 1.18 2.10
CA PHE A 61 -17.61 1.35 0.74
C PHE A 61 -19.14 1.50 0.66
N SER A 62 -19.90 1.08 1.66
CA SER A 62 -21.37 1.16 1.66
C SER A 62 -21.97 2.25 2.55
N ALA A 63 -21.18 2.96 3.37
CA ALA A 63 -21.73 4.01 4.23
C ALA A 63 -22.32 5.18 3.40
N GLU A 64 -23.38 5.80 3.93
CA GLU A 64 -24.05 6.92 3.27
C GLU A 64 -23.18 8.18 3.32
N GLU A 65 -22.54 8.45 4.46
CA GLU A 65 -21.53 9.49 4.65
C GLU A 65 -20.13 9.06 4.22
N ASN A 66 -20.00 8.40 3.06
CA ASN A 66 -18.69 8.00 2.55
C ASN A 66 -17.80 9.21 2.30
N VAL A 67 -16.79 9.39 3.16
CA VAL A 67 -15.64 10.30 2.93
C VAL A 67 -14.76 9.77 1.79
N PHE A 68 -14.85 8.47 1.50
CA PHE A 68 -14.10 7.80 0.45
C PHE A 68 -15.01 7.50 -0.76
N LYS A 69 -14.88 8.32 -1.81
CA LYS A 69 -15.58 8.15 -3.09
C LYS A 69 -14.54 7.90 -4.19
N PRO A 70 -13.95 6.70 -4.25
CA PRO A 70 -12.95 6.41 -5.26
C PRO A 70 -13.60 6.46 -6.64
N ASP A 71 -12.99 7.22 -7.55
CA ASP A 71 -13.29 7.09 -8.97
C ASP A 71 -12.83 5.69 -9.41
N PRO A 72 -13.75 4.82 -9.88
CA PRO A 72 -13.41 3.45 -10.25
C PRO A 72 -12.39 3.34 -11.39
N VAL A 73 -12.23 4.41 -12.18
CA VAL A 73 -11.33 4.49 -13.34
C VAL A 73 -10.03 5.21 -12.98
N ALA A 74 -10.09 6.23 -12.11
CA ALA A 74 -8.92 7.09 -11.84
C ALA A 74 -8.09 6.69 -10.61
N VAL A 75 -8.65 5.97 -9.62
CA VAL A 75 -7.95 5.70 -8.36
C VAL A 75 -7.13 4.40 -8.44
N GLN A 76 -5.82 4.54 -8.65
CA GLN A 76 -4.85 3.46 -8.41
C GLN A 76 -4.41 3.48 -6.95
N PHE A 77 -4.85 2.50 -6.16
CA PHE A 77 -4.42 2.35 -4.77
C PHE A 77 -2.92 2.02 -4.70
N VAL A 78 -2.47 1.07 -5.53
CA VAL A 78 -1.06 0.75 -5.74
C VAL A 78 -0.53 1.56 -6.93
N ARG A 79 0.25 2.61 -6.66
CA ARG A 79 0.62 3.64 -7.66
C ARG A 79 1.93 3.39 -8.41
N LYS A 80 3.06 3.86 -7.88
CA LYS A 80 4.38 3.82 -8.56
C LYS A 80 5.38 2.83 -7.95
N GLY A 81 5.38 2.67 -6.62
CA GLY A 81 6.33 1.76 -5.94
C GLY A 81 7.78 2.23 -5.97
N ILE A 82 8.03 3.53 -6.19
CA ILE A 82 9.38 4.09 -6.36
C ILE A 82 9.80 4.81 -5.07
N VAL A 83 10.95 4.41 -4.51
CA VAL A 83 11.59 5.11 -3.39
C VAL A 83 12.20 6.41 -3.91
N GLY A 84 11.97 7.52 -3.21
CA GLY A 84 12.54 8.82 -3.57
C GLY A 84 11.78 9.61 -4.65
N ASP A 85 10.66 9.10 -5.17
CA ASP A 85 9.82 9.77 -6.20
C ASP A 85 9.41 11.19 -5.79
N TRP A 86 9.34 11.46 -4.47
CA TRP A 86 9.05 12.78 -3.90
C TRP A 86 9.98 13.88 -4.42
N ARG A 87 11.25 13.57 -4.74
CA ARG A 87 12.23 14.54 -5.25
C ARG A 87 11.79 15.20 -6.55
N SER A 88 10.91 14.55 -7.33
CA SER A 88 10.35 15.12 -8.57
C SER A 88 9.16 16.06 -8.34
N TYR A 89 8.61 16.12 -7.13
CA TYR A 89 7.40 16.90 -6.80
C TYR A 89 7.68 18.11 -5.91
N PHE A 90 8.70 18.05 -5.06
CA PHE A 90 9.01 19.12 -4.12
C PHE A 90 10.00 20.13 -4.70
N SER A 91 9.70 21.42 -4.52
CA SER A 91 10.71 22.46 -4.74
C SER A 91 11.84 22.34 -3.71
N PRO A 92 13.04 22.89 -3.99
CA PRO A 92 14.14 22.88 -3.03
C PRO A 92 13.77 23.48 -1.66
N GLU A 93 12.97 24.55 -1.65
CA GLU A 93 12.49 25.19 -0.42
C GLU A 93 11.54 24.28 0.36
N GLN A 94 10.58 23.65 -0.31
CA GLN A 94 9.65 22.73 0.35
C GLN A 94 10.38 21.53 0.94
N ASN A 95 11.37 21.00 0.22
CA ASN A 95 12.20 19.92 0.73
C ASN A 95 12.97 20.35 1.99
N ALA A 96 13.67 21.49 1.94
CA ALA A 96 14.42 22.00 3.09
C ALA A 96 13.53 22.23 4.33
N ARG A 97 12.30 22.72 4.11
CA ARG A 97 11.31 22.89 5.18
C ARG A 97 10.88 21.56 5.79
N LEU A 98 10.64 20.53 4.97
CA LEU A 98 10.28 19.20 5.44
C LEU A 98 11.43 18.54 6.20
N GLU A 99 12.65 18.63 5.67
CA GLU A 99 13.84 18.06 6.30
C GLU A 99 14.11 18.71 7.66
N LYS A 100 14.01 20.04 7.76
CA LYS A 100 14.09 20.75 9.03
C LYS A 100 13.05 20.21 10.03
N LYS A 101 11.80 20.04 9.58
CA LYS A 101 10.72 19.55 10.45
C LYS A 101 10.95 18.11 10.89
N PHE A 102 11.44 17.26 9.99
CA PHE A 102 11.81 15.88 10.31
C PHE A 102 12.87 15.87 11.42
N ARG A 103 13.99 16.58 11.23
CA ARG A 103 15.08 16.64 12.22
C ARG A 103 14.62 17.18 13.58
N GLU A 104 13.76 18.20 13.60
CA GLU A 104 13.16 18.72 14.84
C GLU A 104 12.30 17.67 15.56
N ARG A 105 11.50 16.90 14.82
CA ARG A 105 10.55 15.93 15.39
C ARG A 105 11.22 14.64 15.84
N THR A 106 12.36 14.31 15.28
CA THR A 106 13.11 13.08 15.57
C THR A 106 14.37 13.35 16.38
N ALA A 107 14.56 14.59 16.87
CA ALA A 107 15.68 14.97 17.71
C ALA A 107 15.73 14.09 18.97
N GLY A 108 16.92 13.57 19.29
CA GLY A 108 17.12 12.66 20.43
C GLY A 108 16.76 11.20 20.14
N THR A 109 16.42 10.85 18.90
CA THR A 109 16.23 9.46 18.47
C THR A 109 17.30 9.05 17.44
N ASP A 110 17.40 7.75 17.19
CA ASP A 110 18.21 7.16 16.12
C ASP A 110 17.47 7.12 14.77
N ILE A 111 16.24 7.63 14.70
CA ILE A 111 15.43 7.66 13.47
C ILE A 111 16.19 8.35 12.33
N PRO A 112 16.84 9.52 12.48
CA PRO A 112 17.63 10.11 11.38
C PRO A 112 18.72 9.18 10.82
N ASP A 113 19.19 8.25 11.63
CA ASP A 113 20.29 7.37 11.27
C ASP A 113 19.87 6.23 10.35
N LEU A 114 18.58 5.89 10.31
CA LEU A 114 18.04 4.84 9.45
C LEU A 114 17.98 5.23 7.97
N TRP A 115 18.07 6.53 7.65
CA TRP A 115 17.94 7.06 6.28
C TRP A 115 19.12 7.95 5.85
N LYS A 116 20.31 7.77 6.43
CA LYS A 116 21.52 8.57 6.10
C LYS A 116 21.86 8.55 4.60
N ASP A 117 21.60 7.43 3.93
CA ASP A 117 21.92 7.25 2.50
C ASP A 117 20.85 7.81 1.55
N VAL A 118 19.69 8.22 2.10
CA VAL A 118 18.53 8.67 1.33
C VAL A 118 18.23 10.15 1.54
N MET A 119 18.67 10.74 2.66
CA MET A 119 18.49 12.16 3.01
C MET A 119 19.61 12.99 2.39
#